data_AF-A0A367JCG6-F1
#
_entry.id   AF-A0A367JCG6-F1
#
_cell.length_a   1.000
_cell.length_b   1.000
_cell.length_c   1.000
_cell.angle_alpha   90.00
_cell.angle_beta   90.00
_cell.angle_gamma   90.00
#
_symmetry.space_group_name_H-M   'P 1'
#
loop_
_entity.id
_entity.type
_entity.pdbx_description
1 polymer ?
#
loop_
_entity_poly.entity_id
_entity_poly.type
_entity_poly.pdbx_seq_one_letter_code
_entity_poly.pdbx_strand_id
1 'polypeptide(L)'
;QEGRGIGLLEKLKAYNLQDLGHDTVAANVLLQHPADGRTYGIANAILKDLQLKQVDLLTNNPDKISQLESFGSVKVVQRRPMIPRSWSTPALDDGTNSCMPSPSLSHLRNEINDIGISSSPLSSGTSTPRNELDKYLAVKVKKMGHILDLPEFQ
;
A
#
# COMPACT_ATOMS: atom_id res chain seq x y z
N GLN A 1 2.67 -17.38 -3.15
CA GLN A 1 4.13 -17.46 -2.91
C GLN A 1 4.46 -16.51 -1.78
N GLU A 2 4.45 -17.02 -0.55
CA GLU A 2 4.63 -16.22 0.67
C GLU A 2 6.02 -15.60 0.75
N GLY A 3 6.11 -14.42 1.37
CA GLY A 3 7.39 -13.73 1.61
C GLY A 3 8.16 -13.29 0.35
N ARG A 4 7.51 -13.12 -0.81
CA ARG A 4 8.22 -12.98 -2.11
C ARG A 4 8.99 -14.23 -2.53
N GLY A 5 8.50 -15.42 -2.18
CA GLY A 5 9.09 -16.70 -2.56
C GLY A 5 10.05 -17.28 -1.53
N ILE A 6 10.34 -16.56 -0.43
CA ILE A 6 11.25 -17.04 0.62
C ILE A 6 10.55 -17.89 1.69
N GLY A 7 9.22 -17.83 1.79
CA GLY A 7 8.45 -18.53 2.83
C GLY A 7 7.99 -17.64 4.00
N LEU A 8 7.13 -18.21 4.86
CA LEU A 8 6.52 -17.49 5.98
C LEU A 8 7.49 -17.30 7.16
N LEU A 9 8.31 -18.32 7.45
CA LEU A 9 9.26 -18.29 8.56
C LEU A 9 10.33 -17.22 8.34
N GLU A 10 10.87 -17.18 7.12
CA GLU A 10 11.89 -16.23 6.67
C GLU A 10 11.33 -14.80 6.64
N LYS A 11 10.06 -14.65 6.26
CA LYS A 11 9.35 -13.36 6.35
C LYS A 11 9.27 -12.86 7.80
N LEU A 12 9.03 -13.75 8.76
CA LEU A 12 8.99 -13.37 10.18
C LEU A 12 10.39 -12.91 10.68
N LYS A 13 11.45 -13.62 10.28
CA LYS A 13 12.83 -13.20 10.56
C LYS A 13 13.14 -11.82 9.95
N ALA A 14 12.69 -11.57 8.72
CA ALA A 14 12.85 -10.28 8.07
C ALA A 14 12.09 -9.15 8.79
N TYR A 15 10.94 -9.45 9.41
CA TYR A 15 10.21 -8.49 10.25
C TYR A 15 10.96 -8.13 11.52
N ASN A 16 11.60 -9.10 12.18
CA ASN A 16 12.43 -8.80 13.34
C ASN A 16 13.57 -7.84 12.99
N LEU A 17 14.17 -7.97 11.78
CA LEU A 17 15.18 -7.03 11.30
C LEU A 17 14.60 -5.66 10.93
N GLN A 18 13.39 -5.61 10.38
CA GLN A 18 12.71 -4.35 10.09
C GLN A 18 12.33 -3.58 11.36
N ASP A 19 11.95 -4.29 12.43
CA ASP A 19 11.67 -3.67 13.73
C ASP A 19 12.93 -3.06 14.36
N LEU A 20 14.11 -3.56 14.00
CA LEU A 20 15.41 -2.99 14.37
C LEU A 20 15.82 -1.79 13.47
N GLY A 21 14.96 -1.40 12.51
CA GLY A 21 15.16 -0.23 11.65
C GLY A 21 15.79 -0.53 10.29
N HIS A 22 15.98 -1.81 9.92
CA HIS A 22 16.48 -2.15 8.58
C HIS A 22 15.38 -2.04 7.52
N ASP A 23 15.71 -1.45 6.36
CA ASP A 23 14.80 -1.52 5.22
C ASP A 23 14.60 -2.98 4.76
N THR A 24 13.46 -3.23 4.14
CA THR A 24 13.05 -4.50 3.55
C THR A 24 14.09 -5.11 2.62
N VAL A 25 14.83 -4.31 1.83
CA VAL A 25 15.90 -4.82 0.96
C VAL A 25 17.10 -5.26 1.80
N ALA A 26 17.53 -4.42 2.75
CA ALA A 26 18.64 -4.72 3.64
C ALA A 26 18.38 -5.97 4.50
N ALA A 27 17.17 -6.09 5.06
CA ALA A 27 16.76 -7.26 5.82
C ALA A 27 16.83 -8.56 5.00
N ASN A 28 16.41 -8.53 3.73
CA ASN A 28 16.50 -9.70 2.86
C ASN A 28 17.95 -10.07 2.51
N VAL A 29 18.81 -9.07 2.25
CA VAL A 29 20.24 -9.29 1.98
C VAL A 29 20.95 -9.88 3.21
N LEU A 30 20.64 -9.39 4.41
CA LEU A 30 21.17 -9.94 5.66
C LEU A 30 20.78 -11.41 5.88
N LEU A 31 19.59 -11.80 5.40
CA LEU A 31 19.12 -13.18 5.41
C LEU A 31 19.59 -14.01 4.21
N GLN A 32 20.47 -13.46 3.36
CA GLN A 32 21.00 -14.10 2.14
C GLN A 32 19.90 -14.52 1.15
N HIS A 33 18.81 -13.74 1.11
CA HIS A 33 17.68 -13.99 0.22
C HIS A 33 17.68 -13.04 -0.98
N PRO A 34 17.17 -13.48 -2.15
CA PRO A 34 16.94 -12.58 -3.27
C PRO A 34 15.89 -11.52 -2.91
N ALA A 35 15.99 -10.33 -3.50
CA ALA A 35 15.03 -9.25 -3.28
C ALA A 35 13.60 -9.64 -3.70
N ASP A 36 13.48 -10.44 -4.76
CA ASP A 36 12.23 -11.04 -5.23
C ASP A 36 12.52 -12.42 -5.85
N GLY A 37 12.08 -13.50 -5.19
CA GLY A 37 12.21 -14.87 -5.68
C GLY A 37 10.95 -15.41 -6.37
N ARG A 38 9.99 -14.53 -6.69
CA ARG A 38 8.70 -14.97 -7.24
C ARG A 38 8.80 -15.34 -8.71
N THR A 39 8.01 -16.33 -9.10
CA THR A 39 7.84 -16.74 -10.49
C THR A 39 6.37 -16.72 -10.89
N TYR A 40 6.06 -16.17 -12.07
CA TYR A 40 4.68 -16.01 -12.56
C TYR A 40 4.26 -17.09 -13.57
N GLY A 41 5.08 -18.13 -13.77
CA GLY A 41 4.82 -19.19 -14.74
C GLY A 41 3.54 -19.98 -14.43
N ILE A 42 3.26 -20.26 -13.15
CA ILE A 42 2.02 -20.94 -12.74
C ILE A 42 0.79 -20.08 -13.07
N ALA A 43 0.87 -18.76 -12.81
CA ALA A 43 -0.23 -17.85 -13.14
C ALA A 43 -0.47 -17.81 -14.66
N ASN A 44 0.61 -17.78 -15.47
CA ASN A 44 0.50 -17.85 -16.91
C ASN A 44 -0.13 -19.17 -17.38
N ALA A 45 0.26 -20.31 -16.79
CA ALA A 45 -0.32 -21.61 -17.10
C ALA A 45 -1.82 -21.68 -16.80
N ILE A 46 -2.28 -21.13 -15.68
CA ILE A 46 -3.70 -21.04 -15.33
C ILE A 46 -4.47 -20.18 -16.34
N LEU A 47 -3.92 -19.02 -16.70
CA LEU A 47 -4.57 -18.14 -17.69
C LEU A 47 -4.65 -18.78 -19.08
N LYS A 48 -3.62 -19.55 -19.45
CA LYS A 48 -3.60 -20.34 -20.69
C LYS A 48 -4.64 -21.45 -20.68
N ASP A 49 -4.79 -22.16 -19.54
CA ASP A 49 -5.81 -23.19 -19.36
C ASP A 49 -7.22 -22.61 -19.48
N LEU A 50 -7.44 -21.41 -18.95
CA LEU A 50 -8.67 -20.61 -19.12
C LEU A 50 -8.83 -20.01 -20.54
N GLN A 51 -7.90 -20.28 -21.45
CA GLN A 51 -7.90 -19.80 -22.84
C GLN A 51 -7.91 -18.26 -23.00
N LEU A 52 -7.42 -17.54 -21.99
CA LEU A 52 -7.34 -16.08 -22.00
C LEU A 52 -6.05 -15.64 -22.70
N LYS A 53 -6.19 -14.88 -23.80
CA LYS A 53 -5.05 -14.35 -24.57
C LYS A 53 -4.68 -12.91 -24.20
N GLN A 54 -5.66 -12.17 -23.67
CA GLN A 54 -5.56 -10.74 -23.35
C GLN A 54 -6.21 -10.48 -22.00
N VAL A 55 -5.54 -9.73 -21.13
CA VAL A 55 -6.04 -9.42 -19.79
C VAL A 55 -5.76 -7.98 -19.40
N ASP A 56 -6.69 -7.40 -18.63
CA ASP A 56 -6.47 -6.17 -17.90
C ASP A 56 -5.92 -6.50 -16.52
N LEU A 57 -4.64 -6.19 -16.29
CA LEU A 57 -3.95 -6.58 -15.08
C LEU A 57 -4.14 -5.54 -13.98
N LEU A 58 -4.80 -5.95 -12.91
CA LEU A 58 -4.90 -5.17 -11.67
C LEU A 58 -3.56 -5.25 -10.91
N THR A 59 -2.68 -4.25 -11.07
CA THR A 59 -1.37 -4.24 -10.39
C THR A 59 -0.81 -2.84 -10.15
N ASN A 60 -0.20 -2.66 -8.98
CA ASN A 60 0.62 -1.49 -8.64
C ASN A 60 2.11 -1.70 -8.94
N ASN A 61 2.53 -2.93 -9.23
CA ASN A 61 3.90 -3.24 -9.61
C ASN A 61 4.01 -3.42 -11.14
N PRO A 62 4.74 -2.56 -11.87
CA PRO A 62 4.95 -2.70 -13.31
C PRO A 62 5.75 -3.96 -13.68
N ASP A 63 6.66 -4.42 -12.82
CA ASP A 63 7.50 -5.60 -13.11
C ASP A 63 6.68 -6.87 -13.30
N LYS A 64 5.48 -6.93 -12.69
CA LYS A 64 4.55 -8.06 -12.88
C LYS A 64 4.07 -8.18 -14.32
N ILE A 65 4.01 -7.08 -15.08
CA ILE A 65 3.61 -7.09 -16.48
C ILE A 65 4.68 -7.82 -17.28
N SER A 66 5.92 -7.34 -17.19
CA SER A 66 7.07 -7.93 -17.90
C SER A 66 7.25 -9.41 -17.55
N GLN A 67 7.10 -9.78 -16.27
CA GLN A 67 7.23 -11.16 -15.84
C GLN A 67 6.06 -12.07 -16.27
N LEU A 68 4.87 -11.53 -16.51
CA LEU A 68 3.74 -12.33 -16.97
C LEU A 68 3.75 -12.51 -18.50
N GLU A 69 4.20 -11.48 -19.22
CA GLU A 69 4.34 -11.48 -20.69
C GLU A 69 5.56 -12.28 -21.17
N SER A 70 6.61 -12.43 -20.35
CA SER A 70 7.82 -13.20 -20.71
C SER A 70 7.55 -14.68 -21.03
N PHE A 71 6.43 -15.23 -20.54
CA PHE A 71 6.00 -16.61 -20.81
C PHE A 71 5.20 -16.75 -22.12
N GLY A 72 4.91 -15.64 -22.83
CA GLY A 72 4.40 -15.61 -24.20
C GLY A 72 2.93 -16.00 -24.43
N SER A 73 2.26 -16.64 -23.46
CA SER A 73 0.88 -17.15 -23.67
C SER A 73 -0.21 -16.11 -23.47
N VAL A 74 0.07 -15.01 -22.77
CA VAL A 74 -0.91 -13.99 -22.37
C VAL A 74 -0.30 -12.61 -22.54
N LYS A 75 -1.07 -11.69 -23.14
CA LYS A 75 -0.70 -10.27 -23.30
C LYS A 75 -1.46 -9.40 -22.30
N VAL A 76 -0.78 -8.47 -21.65
CA VAL A 76 -1.43 -7.47 -20.79
C VAL A 76 -1.82 -6.28 -21.65
N VAL A 77 -3.11 -6.02 -21.77
CA VAL A 77 -3.63 -4.93 -22.62
C VAL A 77 -3.62 -3.62 -21.86
N GLN A 78 -4.09 -3.66 -20.60
CA GLN A 78 -4.15 -2.49 -19.75
C GLN A 78 -3.68 -2.83 -18.33
N ARG A 79 -2.90 -1.91 -17.75
CA ARG A 79 -2.62 -1.90 -16.31
C ARG A 79 -3.69 -1.07 -15.59
N ARG A 80 -4.31 -1.65 -14.57
CA ARG A 80 -5.25 -0.95 -13.68
C ARG A 80 -4.63 -0.86 -12.29
N PRO A 81 -4.40 0.35 -11.73
CA PRO A 81 -3.91 0.49 -10.37
C PRO A 81 -4.97 0.01 -9.38
N MET A 82 -4.53 -0.55 -8.27
CA MET A 82 -5.40 -0.92 -7.14
C MET A 82 -5.25 0.12 -6.05
N ILE A 83 -6.25 0.98 -5.91
CA ILE A 83 -6.32 2.02 -4.88
C ILE A 83 -7.36 1.58 -3.85
N PRO A 84 -7.01 1.54 -2.55
CA PRO A 84 -7.98 1.31 -1.48
C PRO A 84 -9.13 2.31 -1.53
N ARG A 85 -10.36 1.82 -1.35
CA ARG A 85 -11.56 2.68 -1.33
C ARG A 85 -11.52 3.73 -0.22
N SER A 86 -10.87 3.44 0.91
CA SER A 86 -10.75 4.40 2.01
C SER A 86 -9.81 5.56 1.70
N TRP A 87 -9.03 5.50 0.61
CA TRP A 87 -8.14 6.58 0.17
C TRP A 87 -8.74 7.43 -0.94
N SER A 88 -9.82 6.97 -1.60
CA SER A 88 -10.53 7.80 -2.56
C SER A 88 -11.42 8.80 -1.84
N THR A 89 -11.15 10.09 -2.03
CA THR A 89 -12.12 11.12 -1.68
C THR A 89 -13.39 10.86 -2.51
N PRO A 90 -14.59 10.80 -1.91
CA PRO A 90 -15.79 10.89 -2.71
C PRO A 90 -15.68 12.19 -3.51
N ALA A 91 -15.79 12.10 -4.84
CA ALA A 91 -15.92 13.30 -5.65
C ALA A 91 -17.12 14.06 -5.09
N LEU A 92 -16.90 15.32 -4.69
CA LEU A 92 -18.00 16.21 -4.39
C LEU A 92 -18.83 16.28 -5.68
N ASP A 93 -20.05 15.77 -5.61
CA ASP A 93 -21.05 15.89 -6.65
C ASP A 93 -21.41 17.39 -6.73
N ASP A 94 -20.81 18.09 -7.70
CA ASP A 94 -21.06 19.51 -7.98
C ASP A 94 -22.47 19.64 -8.56
N GLY A 95 -23.44 19.71 -7.65
CA GLY A 95 -24.85 19.75 -8.00
C GLY A 95 -25.71 20.34 -6.89
N THR A 96 -25.31 21.46 -6.28
CA THR A 96 -26.21 22.56 -5.86
C THR A 96 -25.48 23.61 -5.02
N ASN A 97 -25.69 24.87 -5.40
CA ASN A 97 -25.35 26.08 -4.64
C ASN A 97 -25.89 26.01 -3.21
N SER A 98 -25.03 26.06 -2.19
CA SER A 98 -25.23 26.94 -1.03
C SER A 98 -24.00 26.98 -0.13
N CYS A 99 -23.55 28.21 0.06
CA CYS A 99 -22.56 28.66 1.01
C CYS A 99 -22.88 28.20 2.45
N MET A 100 -21.93 27.55 3.12
CA MET A 100 -21.80 27.56 4.58
C MET A 100 -20.31 27.65 4.94
N PRO A 101 -19.92 28.45 5.96
CA PRO A 101 -18.52 28.81 6.17
C PRO A 101 -17.76 27.68 6.86
N SER A 102 -16.51 27.49 6.43
CA SER A 102 -15.52 26.63 7.05
C SER A 102 -15.29 26.99 8.53
N PRO A 103 -15.27 26.03 9.48
CA PRO A 103 -14.86 26.31 10.85
C PRO A 103 -13.34 26.55 10.89
N SER A 104 -12.91 27.58 11.61
CA SER A 104 -11.52 28.01 11.69
C SER A 104 -10.64 27.04 12.51
N LEU A 105 -9.42 26.84 12.02
CA LEU A 105 -8.37 25.91 12.47
C LEU A 105 -7.73 26.22 13.84
N SER A 106 -8.38 26.98 14.72
CA SER A 106 -7.84 27.30 16.05
C SER A 106 -8.22 26.30 17.14
N HIS A 107 -9.21 25.42 16.91
CA HIS A 107 -9.73 24.51 17.94
C HIS A 107 -9.04 23.14 18.02
N LEU A 108 -8.22 22.75 17.03
CA LEU A 108 -7.61 21.41 16.96
C LEU A 108 -6.18 21.32 17.54
N ARG A 109 -5.65 22.39 18.13
CA ARG A 109 -4.25 22.45 18.57
C ARG A 109 -3.96 21.77 19.92
N ASN A 110 -4.97 21.35 20.68
CA ASN A 110 -4.77 20.89 22.06
C ASN A 110 -4.84 19.37 22.27
N GLU A 111 -5.16 18.55 21.27
CA GLU A 111 -5.34 17.09 21.47
C GLU A 111 -4.12 16.21 21.14
N ILE A 112 -3.03 16.77 20.60
CA ILE A 112 -1.90 15.94 20.13
C ILE A 112 -0.87 15.63 21.24
N ASN A 113 -0.99 16.23 22.43
CA ASN A 113 -0.01 16.03 23.51
C ASN A 113 -0.28 14.83 24.44
N ASP A 114 -1.41 14.13 24.32
CA ASP A 114 -1.73 12.97 25.17
C ASP A 114 -1.81 11.67 24.35
N ILE A 115 -0.67 11.19 23.84
CA ILE A 115 -0.57 9.78 23.41
C ILE A 115 0.08 8.97 24.54
N GLY A 116 -0.66 8.88 25.64
CA GLY A 116 -0.57 7.78 26.60
C GLY A 116 -1.40 6.61 26.08
N ILE A 117 -0.77 5.44 26.01
CA ILE A 117 -1.40 4.17 25.62
C ILE A 117 -2.57 3.87 26.56
N SER A 118 -3.82 3.88 26.08
CA SER A 118 -4.90 3.00 26.58
C SER A 118 -6.20 3.08 25.75
N SER A 119 -6.86 1.91 25.65
CA SER A 119 -8.28 1.66 25.33
C SER A 119 -8.83 1.92 23.91
N SER A 120 -9.22 0.82 23.26
CA SER A 120 -10.22 0.75 22.17
C SER A 120 -11.66 1.00 22.71
N PRO A 121 -12.70 0.97 21.87
CA PRO A 121 -13.06 1.94 20.83
C PRO A 121 -14.50 2.48 21.05
N LEU A 122 -14.80 3.76 20.77
CA LEU A 122 -16.20 4.18 20.66
C LEU A 122 -16.42 5.46 19.83
N SER A 123 -17.35 5.32 18.88
CA SER A 123 -18.28 6.34 18.37
C SER A 123 -17.89 7.29 17.24
N SER A 124 -18.88 7.38 16.33
CA SER A 124 -19.28 8.49 15.45
C SER A 124 -18.44 8.87 14.24
N GLY A 125 -18.84 8.33 13.09
CA GLY A 125 -19.54 9.14 12.08
C GLY A 125 -18.74 10.22 11.34
N THR A 126 -18.47 9.92 10.06
CA THR A 126 -18.26 10.84 8.93
C THR A 126 -16.93 11.60 8.80
N SER A 127 -16.24 11.28 7.69
CA SER A 127 -15.11 11.97 7.05
C SER A 127 -13.75 11.93 7.78
N THR A 128 -12.82 11.09 7.30
CA THR A 128 -11.46 11.55 6.94
C THR A 128 -10.65 10.44 6.26
N PRO A 129 -10.86 10.20 4.95
CA PRO A 129 -10.00 9.33 4.13
C PRO A 129 -8.52 9.76 4.14
N ARG A 130 -8.25 11.05 4.41
CA ARG A 130 -6.91 11.63 4.54
C ARG A 130 -6.11 11.04 5.72
N ASN A 131 -6.78 10.81 6.86
CA ASN A 131 -6.12 10.36 8.09
C ASN A 131 -5.52 8.95 7.99
N GLU A 132 -6.13 8.02 7.25
CA GLU A 132 -5.58 6.67 7.12
C GLU A 132 -4.38 6.59 6.19
N LEU A 133 -4.43 7.30 5.05
CA LEU A 133 -3.31 7.40 4.13
C LEU A 133 -2.12 8.08 4.81
N ASP A 134 -2.37 9.17 5.53
CA ASP A 134 -1.32 9.90 6.26
C ASP A 134 -0.70 9.04 7.37
N LYS A 135 -1.51 8.28 8.12
CA LYS A 135 -1.02 7.29 9.10
C LYS A 135 -0.14 6.22 8.43
N TYR A 136 -0.59 5.68 7.30
CA TYR A 136 0.17 4.68 6.54
C TYR A 136 1.52 5.24 6.07
N LEU A 137 1.51 6.41 5.46
CA LEU A 137 2.72 7.08 4.96
C LEU A 137 3.67 7.45 6.11
N ALA A 138 3.14 7.95 7.23
CA ALA A 138 3.93 8.26 8.41
C ALA A 138 4.64 7.02 8.98
N VAL A 139 3.94 5.88 9.10
CA VAL A 139 4.55 4.62 9.55
C VAL A 139 5.61 4.15 8.54
N LYS A 140 5.30 4.20 7.24
CA LYS A 140 6.24 3.79 6.18
C LYS A 140 7.53 4.62 6.19
N VAL A 141 7.41 5.94 6.22
CA VAL A 141 8.55 6.86 6.10
C VAL A 141 9.31 6.96 7.43
N LYS A 142 8.62 7.30 8.53
CA LYS A 142 9.26 7.60 9.82
C LYS A 142 9.75 6.36 10.56
N LYS A 143 8.99 5.25 10.51
CA LYS A 143 9.30 4.03 11.27
C LYS A 143 10.12 3.01 10.48
N MET A 144 9.88 2.89 9.17
CA MET A 144 10.54 1.88 8.32
C MET A 144 11.64 2.44 7.42
N GLY A 145 12.02 3.71 7.58
CA GLY A 145 13.18 4.30 6.88
C GLY A 145 13.04 4.36 5.35
N HIS A 146 11.81 4.50 4.84
CA HIS A 146 11.58 4.61 3.40
C HIS A 146 12.04 5.98 2.85
N ILE A 147 12.63 5.98 1.65
CA ILE A 147 13.22 7.15 0.96
C ILE A 147 12.22 8.23 0.50
N LEU A 148 10.93 8.06 0.80
CA LEU A 148 9.89 8.97 0.33
C LEU A 148 9.76 10.14 1.31
N ASP A 149 9.98 11.36 0.84
CA ASP A 149 9.70 12.56 1.63
C ASP A 149 8.18 12.71 1.83
N LEU A 150 7.76 12.89 3.09
CA LEU A 150 6.38 13.25 3.37
C LEU A 150 6.16 14.70 2.94
N PRO A 151 5.07 15.02 2.22
CA PRO A 151 4.73 16.41 1.97
C PRO A 151 4.57 17.14 3.30
N GLU A 152 5.26 18.28 3.46
CA GLU A 152 5.06 19.15 4.61
C GLU A 152 3.63 19.68 4.56
N PHE A 153 2.84 19.36 5.58
CA PHE A 153 1.49 19.87 5.71
C PHE A 153 1.58 21.34 6.16
N GLN A 154 1.14 22.27 5.30
CA GLN A 154 1.01 23.70 5.59
C GLN A 154 -0.34 24.02 6.21
#